data_AF-A0A261D085-F1
#
_entry.id   AF-A0A261D085-F1
#
_cell.length_a   1.000
_cell.length_b   1.000
_cell.length_c   1.000
_cell.angle_alpha   90.00
_cell.angle_beta   90.00
_cell.angle_gamma   90.00
#
_symmetry.space_group_name_H-M   'P 1'
#
loop_
_entity.id
_entity.type
_entity.pdbx_description
1 polymer ?
#
loop_
_entity_poly.entity_id
_entity_poly.type
_entity_poly.pdbx_seq_one_letter_code
_entity_poly.pdbx_strand_id
1 'polypeptide(L)'
;MGELFAVDEVDTIHGVGTKMTTIAGEVRGITVAPGFAAVATAMTGSALAGACAGKDDLLVDLLSRAAGRVEQIGNACTDTGNELIDTEEESASGFRALGDF
;
A
#
# COMPACT_ATOMS: atom_id res chain seq x y z
N MET A 1 32.62 12.12 -13.47
CA MET A 1 31.53 11.59 -12.63
C MET A 1 30.24 11.96 -13.34
N GLY A 2 29.60 11.01 -14.00
CA GLY A 2 28.28 11.25 -14.61
C GLY A 2 27.25 11.28 -13.49
N GLU A 3 26.41 12.31 -13.46
CA GLU A 3 25.16 12.26 -12.71
C GLU A 3 24.35 11.06 -13.23
N LEU A 4 24.02 10.13 -12.33
CA LEU A 4 23.01 9.11 -12.63
C LEU A 4 21.69 9.85 -12.84
N PHE A 5 21.23 9.86 -14.09
CA PHE A 5 19.93 10.41 -14.45
C PHE A 5 18.87 9.54 -13.78
N ALA A 6 18.30 10.02 -12.66
CA ALA A 6 17.12 9.53 -11.94
C ALA A 6 17.27 8.94 -10.52
N VAL A 7 18.41 9.13 -9.83
CA VAL A 7 18.57 8.71 -8.41
C VAL A 7 17.50 9.35 -7.49
N ASP A 8 17.21 10.64 -7.67
CA ASP A 8 16.28 11.38 -6.81
C ASP A 8 14.81 10.95 -7.05
N GLU A 9 14.49 10.62 -8.32
CA GLU A 9 13.20 10.07 -8.71
C GLU A 9 13.00 8.64 -8.20
N VAL A 10 14.02 7.78 -8.29
CA VAL A 10 13.98 6.40 -7.76
C VAL A 10 13.84 6.42 -6.25
N ASP A 11 14.60 7.26 -5.54
CA ASP A 11 14.48 7.44 -4.09
C ASP A 11 13.08 7.94 -3.70
N THR A 12 12.51 8.85 -4.48
CA THR A 12 11.14 9.31 -4.29
C THR A 12 10.12 8.18 -4.46
N ILE A 13 10.26 7.36 -5.50
CA ILE A 13 9.38 6.22 -5.78
C ILE A 13 9.45 5.18 -4.65
N HIS A 14 10.65 4.81 -4.21
CA HIS A 14 10.84 3.93 -3.05
C HIS A 14 10.29 4.53 -1.75
N GLY A 15 10.44 5.83 -1.56
CA GLY A 15 9.88 6.56 -0.42
C GLY A 15 8.35 6.51 -0.40
N VAL A 16 7.70 6.63 -1.56
CA VAL A 16 6.25 6.44 -1.70
C VAL A 16 5.87 4.99 -1.40
N GLY A 17 6.61 4.02 -1.96
CA GLY A 17 6.41 2.60 -1.71
C GLY A 17 6.39 2.25 -0.22
N THR A 18 7.42 2.70 0.50
CA THR A 18 7.58 2.53 1.95
C THR A 18 6.43 3.16 2.74
N LYS A 19 6.01 4.37 2.36
CA LYS A 19 4.89 5.07 3.01
C LYS A 19 3.58 4.31 2.82
N MET A 20 3.31 3.81 1.63
CA MET A 20 2.09 3.05 1.35
C MET A 20 2.07 1.75 2.16
N THR A 21 3.15 0.98 2.19
CA THR A 21 3.23 -0.24 3.01
C THR A 21 3.06 0.04 4.50
N THR A 22 3.61 1.16 4.99
CA THR A 22 3.41 1.61 6.38
C THR A 22 1.93 1.90 6.66
N ILE A 23 1.26 2.69 5.79
CA ILE A 23 -0.16 3.02 5.92
C ILE A 23 -1.01 1.75 5.87
N ALA A 24 -0.70 0.80 4.99
CA ALA A 24 -1.41 -0.48 4.93
C ALA A 24 -1.31 -1.25 6.27
N GLY A 25 -0.12 -1.24 6.89
CA GLY A 25 0.09 -1.77 8.24
C GLY A 25 -0.73 -1.04 9.31
N GLU A 26 -0.75 0.28 9.29
CA GLU A 26 -1.56 1.10 10.21
C GLU A 26 -3.06 0.81 10.07
N VAL A 27 -3.56 0.67 8.84
CA VAL A 27 -4.97 0.33 8.58
C VAL A 27 -5.31 -1.06 9.11
N ARG A 28 -4.41 -2.05 8.98
CA ARG A 28 -4.59 -3.38 9.60
C ARG A 28 -4.55 -3.35 11.12
N GLY A 29 -3.85 -2.38 11.69
CA GLY A 29 -3.79 -2.16 13.14
C GLY A 29 -5.08 -1.56 13.72
N ILE A 30 -6.01 -1.06 12.88
CA ILE A 30 -7.28 -0.51 13.34
C ILE A 30 -8.15 -1.65 13.90
N THR A 31 -8.34 -1.62 15.23
CA THR A 31 -9.24 -2.55 15.91
C THR A 31 -10.68 -2.05 15.79
N VAL A 32 -11.55 -2.86 15.17
CA VAL A 32 -12.99 -2.58 15.12
C VAL A 32 -13.62 -3.06 16.43
N ALA A 33 -14.05 -2.12 17.27
CA ALA A 33 -14.83 -2.46 18.46
C ALA A 33 -16.23 -2.95 18.06
N PRO A 34 -16.85 -3.88 18.82
CA PRO A 34 -18.17 -4.46 18.51
C PRO A 34 -19.32 -3.49 18.83
N GLY A 35 -19.28 -2.28 18.28
CA GLY A 35 -20.24 -1.22 18.56
C GLY A 35 -21.60 -1.50 17.92
N PHE A 36 -21.63 -2.00 16.68
CA PHE A 36 -22.89 -2.31 16.02
C PHE A 36 -23.56 -3.53 16.61
N ALA A 37 -22.79 -4.56 16.98
CA ALA A 37 -23.29 -5.70 17.71
C ALA A 37 -23.92 -5.29 19.05
N ALA A 38 -23.26 -4.40 19.82
CA ALA A 38 -23.81 -3.89 21.07
C ALA A 38 -25.15 -3.15 20.88
N VAL A 39 -25.26 -2.31 19.85
CA VAL A 39 -26.51 -1.61 19.51
C VAL A 39 -27.60 -2.61 19.10
N ALA A 40 -27.26 -3.61 18.30
CA ALA A 40 -28.21 -4.64 17.85
C ALA A 40 -28.77 -5.43 19.04
N THR A 41 -27.92 -5.80 20.01
CA THR A 41 -28.35 -6.48 21.24
C THR A 41 -29.24 -5.57 22.10
N ALA A 42 -28.84 -4.31 22.31
CA ALA A 42 -29.59 -3.38 23.15
C ALA A 42 -31.00 -3.04 22.60
N MET A 43 -31.19 -3.14 21.29
CA MET A 43 -32.45 -2.76 20.60
C MET A 43 -33.09 -3.93 19.86
N THR A 44 -33.04 -5.12 20.45
CA THR A 44 -33.53 -6.37 19.84
C THR A 44 -34.98 -6.22 19.34
N GLY A 45 -35.24 -6.68 18.11
CA GLY A 45 -36.56 -6.61 17.46
C GLY A 45 -36.87 -5.29 16.77
N SER A 46 -36.00 -4.28 16.87
CA SER A 46 -36.13 -3.03 16.11
C SER A 46 -35.54 -3.15 14.70
N ALA A 47 -36.01 -2.28 13.79
CA ALA A 47 -35.40 -2.12 12.46
C ALA A 47 -33.91 -1.73 12.54
N LEU A 48 -33.54 -0.96 13.57
CA LEU A 48 -32.16 -0.55 13.80
C LEU A 48 -31.26 -1.74 14.16
N ALA A 49 -31.74 -2.67 14.98
CA ALA A 49 -30.99 -3.89 15.28
C ALA A 49 -30.73 -4.74 14.02
N GLY A 50 -31.73 -4.84 13.12
CA GLY A 50 -31.54 -5.48 11.82
C GLY A 50 -30.51 -4.77 10.95
N ALA A 51 -30.48 -3.44 10.96
CA ALA A 51 -29.51 -2.65 10.20
C ALA A 51 -28.08 -2.74 10.73
N CYS A 52 -27.92 -2.93 12.04
CA CYS A 52 -26.62 -3.05 12.71
C CYS A 52 -26.03 -4.48 12.64
N ALA A 53 -26.84 -5.49 12.36
CA ALA A 53 -26.38 -6.87 12.25
C ALA A 53 -25.27 -7.02 11.19
N GLY A 54 -24.13 -7.60 11.58
CA GLY A 54 -22.98 -7.87 10.70
C GLY A 54 -22.21 -6.63 10.22
N LYS A 55 -22.48 -5.43 10.76
CA LYS A 55 -21.78 -4.21 10.35
C LYS A 55 -20.34 -4.14 10.87
N ASP A 56 -20.06 -4.70 12.04
CA ASP A 56 -18.70 -4.79 12.57
C ASP A 56 -17.83 -5.66 11.65
N ASP A 57 -18.32 -6.82 11.21
CA ASP A 57 -17.63 -7.70 10.25
C ASP A 57 -17.42 -7.00 8.90
N LEU A 58 -18.43 -6.28 8.42
CA LEU A 58 -18.30 -5.49 7.19
C LEU A 58 -17.22 -4.42 7.30
N LEU A 59 -17.08 -3.75 8.45
CA LEU A 59 -16.02 -2.77 8.67
C LEU A 59 -14.64 -3.45 8.64
N VAL A 60 -14.47 -4.59 9.29
CA VAL A 60 -13.23 -5.37 9.26
C VAL A 60 -12.85 -5.76 7.84
N ASP A 61 -13.82 -6.22 7.05
CA ASP A 61 -13.63 -6.58 5.64
C ASP A 61 -13.20 -5.38 4.79
N LEU A 62 -13.85 -4.23 4.97
CA LEU A 62 -13.54 -3.02 4.21
C LEU A 62 -12.15 -2.48 4.55
N LEU A 63 -11.77 -2.46 5.83
CA LEU A 63 -10.43 -2.05 6.26
C LEU A 63 -9.36 -3.00 5.70
N SER A 64 -9.61 -4.31 5.74
CA SER A 64 -8.69 -5.32 5.19
C SER A 64 -8.49 -5.14 3.68
N ARG A 65 -9.57 -4.88 2.94
CA ARG A 65 -9.51 -4.60 1.48
C ARG A 65 -8.80 -3.29 1.18
N ALA A 66 -9.03 -2.26 1.98
CA ALA A 66 -8.35 -0.97 1.85
C ALA A 66 -6.84 -1.13 2.07
N ALA A 67 -6.44 -1.79 3.16
CA ALA A 67 -5.04 -2.09 3.43
C ALA A 67 -4.38 -2.89 2.30
N GLY A 68 -5.04 -3.94 1.80
CA GLY A 68 -4.51 -4.74 0.69
C GLY A 68 -4.29 -3.93 -0.59
N ARG A 69 -5.19 -2.98 -0.92
CA ARG A 69 -5.02 -2.09 -2.08
C ARG A 69 -3.86 -1.11 -1.88
N VAL A 70 -3.73 -0.54 -0.68
CA VAL A 70 -2.62 0.39 -0.37
C VAL A 70 -1.28 -0.34 -0.43
N GLU A 71 -1.20 -1.56 0.10
CA GLU A 71 0.01 -2.39 0.01
C GLU A 71 0.37 -2.75 -1.43
N GLN A 72 -0.61 -3.06 -2.27
CA GLN A 72 -0.37 -3.30 -3.70
C GLN A 72 0.26 -2.09 -4.40
N ILE A 73 -0.18 -0.87 -4.05
CA ILE A 73 0.44 0.36 -4.56
C ILE A 73 1.87 0.48 -4.05
N GLY A 74 2.11 0.18 -2.77
CA GLY A 74 3.43 0.22 -2.17
C GLY A 74 4.43 -0.73 -2.84
N ASN A 75 3.99 -1.96 -3.10
CA ASN A 75 4.78 -2.97 -3.82
C ASN A 75 5.03 -2.54 -5.26
N ALA A 76 4.02 -2.05 -5.98
CA ALA A 76 4.18 -1.57 -7.35
C ALA A 76 5.21 -0.43 -7.44
N CYS A 77 5.19 0.53 -6.51
CA CYS A 77 6.22 1.57 -6.46
C CYS A 77 7.61 0.97 -6.22
N THR A 78 7.73 0.01 -5.32
CA THR A 78 9.03 -0.64 -5.03
C THR A 78 9.55 -1.41 -6.25
N ASP A 79 8.69 -2.15 -6.93
CA ASP A 79 9.04 -2.91 -8.12
C ASP A 79 9.46 -1.97 -9.26
N THR A 80 8.71 -0.89 -9.52
CA THR A 80 9.07 0.11 -10.52
C THR A 80 10.39 0.82 -10.21
N GLY A 81 10.66 1.12 -8.94
CA GLY A 81 11.94 1.71 -8.53
C GLY A 81 13.12 0.81 -8.82
N ASN A 82 12.99 -0.50 -8.56
CA ASN A 82 14.00 -1.50 -8.90
C ASN A 82 14.20 -1.63 -10.42
N GLU A 83 13.12 -1.67 -11.21
CA GLU A 83 13.20 -1.75 -12.68
C GLU A 83 13.95 -0.55 -13.29
N LEU A 84 13.79 0.65 -12.72
CA LEU A 84 14.52 1.84 -13.15
C LEU A 84 16.02 1.73 -12.85
N ILE A 85 16.40 1.25 -11.67
CA ILE A 85 17.81 1.01 -11.31
C ILE A 85 18.44 0.02 -12.28
N ASP A 86 17.77 -1.11 -12.55
CA ASP A 86 18.26 -2.13 -13.47
C ASP A 86 18.45 -1.56 -14.89
N THR A 87 17.51 -0.74 -15.35
CA THR A 87 17.58 -0.07 -16.68
C THR A 87 18.73 0.93 -16.77
N GLU A 88 18.98 1.69 -15.70
CA GLU A 88 20.11 2.63 -15.62
C GLU A 88 21.46 1.89 -15.62
N GLU A 89 21.56 0.78 -14.88
CA GLU A 89 22.78 -0.03 -14.85
C GLU A 89 23.06 -0.66 -16.22
N GLU A 90 22.05 -1.21 -16.89
CA GLU A 90 22.17 -1.72 -18.26
C GLU A 90 22.64 -0.62 -19.22
N SER A 91 22.02 0.57 -19.16
CA SER A 91 22.39 1.71 -20.00
C SER A 91 23.84 2.15 -19.76
N ALA A 92 24.25 2.28 -18.50
CA ALA A 92 25.61 2.65 -18.13
C ALA A 92 26.64 1.60 -18.59
N SER A 93 26.31 0.30 -18.49
CA SER A 93 27.16 -0.78 -18.97
C SER A 93 27.32 -0.74 -20.51
N GLY A 94 26.23 -0.48 -21.24
CA GLY A 94 26.23 -0.38 -22.70
C GLY A 94 27.07 0.80 -23.20
N PHE A 95 26.98 1.96 -22.53
CA PHE A 95 27.83 3.12 -22.86
C PHE A 95 29.32 2.86 -22.60
N ARG A 96 29.68 2.17 -21.51
CA ARG A 96 31.08 1.77 -21.25
C ARG A 96 31.59 0.83 -22.35
N ALA A 97 30.77 -0.15 -22.76
CA ALA A 97 31.13 -1.08 -23.82
C ALA A 97 31.35 -0.40 -25.19
N LEU A 98 30.64 0.69 -25.48
CA LEU A 98 30.82 1.49 -26.70
C LEU A 98 32.03 2.44 -26.62
N GLY A 99 32.41 2.90 -25.43
CA GLY A 99 33.56 3.79 -25.22
C GLY A 99 34.92 3.10 -25.19
N ASP A 100 34.95 1.78 -25.02
CA ASP A 100 36.15 0.92 -25.07
C ASP A 100 36.55 0.49 -26.52
N PHE A 101 35.90 1.06 -27.55
CA PHE A 101 36.23 0.90 -28.98
C PHE A 101 37.00 2.11 -29.51
#